data_AF-A0AAU5N698-F1
#
_entry.id   AF-A0AAU5N698-F1
#
_cell.length_a   1.000
_cell.length_b   1.000
_cell.length_c   1.000
_cell.angle_alpha   90.00
_cell.angle_beta   90.00
_cell.angle_gamma   90.00
#
_symmetry.space_group_name_H-M   'P 1'
#
loop_
_entity.id
_entity.type
_entity.pdbx_description
1 polymer ?
#
loop_
_entity_poly.entity_id
_entity_poly.type
_entity_poly.pdbx_seq_one_letter_code
_entity_poly.pdbx_strand_id
1 'polypeptide(L)'
;MDQTALIAELELATKQKESTSGIVRRLAEPGAAAAPGLVAALGTVSRPALWGLRDALRLIGPAAFDAAVAARARAAKVPEWWELGHVLRGFDERCIPGYTAALSHPMKEIRRQALWGLQNLGEAAAGTVPEVIPFLNDADSHTRYQAEKTIRAIGAEAAPLLRAIRRDGPAPLRRHALTALALIGGAGAMDERDRRALERLIRVKTAQDTPDPLPDHWWLAVPGATYEGLFEAMGLHDRIPCTLSMGLSAMEADTTEITDPDGTRHTAYRVFVTPELDGWRLIYADTPLRRMTWSPTDLINRLSAACGQAQFFYQDDHSDSMVWAVAVDGVPRRRYWRYADPEWEGEPMDWETPFSADPDFDPEDEEEYADDPHATTETDATAAACALSVDPTAVGTGTALHGHGWLAITRPDAGHGAFRGALRI
;
A
#
# COMPACT_ATOMS: atom_id res chain seq x y z
N MET A 1 37.03 -34.56 3.87
CA MET A 1 36.63 -34.12 2.51
C MET A 1 37.26 -32.75 2.28
N ASP A 2 37.85 -32.50 1.11
CA ASP A 2 38.41 -31.19 0.79
C ASP A 2 37.28 -30.21 0.41
N GLN A 3 37.10 -29.17 1.23
CA GLN A 3 36.10 -28.13 1.01
C GLN A 3 36.35 -27.37 -0.30
N THR A 4 37.62 -27.19 -0.69
CA THR A 4 38.00 -26.48 -1.93
C THR A 4 37.55 -27.26 -3.15
N ALA A 5 37.74 -28.58 -3.14
CA ALA A 5 37.29 -29.47 -4.21
C ALA A 5 35.75 -29.44 -4.37
N LEU A 6 35.00 -29.44 -3.26
CA LEU A 6 33.53 -29.35 -3.31
C LEU A 6 33.04 -27.99 -3.85
N ILE A 7 33.74 -26.90 -3.56
CA ILE A 7 33.41 -25.58 -4.12
C ILE A 7 33.67 -25.55 -5.63
N ALA A 8 34.77 -26.14 -6.10
CA ALA A 8 35.06 -26.28 -7.53
C ALA A 8 34.03 -27.18 -8.24
N GLU A 9 33.60 -28.27 -7.58
CA GLU A 9 32.52 -29.14 -8.06
C GLU A 9 31.21 -28.36 -8.22
N LEU A 10 30.85 -27.52 -7.25
CA LEU A 10 29.67 -26.65 -7.31
C LEU A 10 29.74 -25.64 -8.48
N GLU A 11 30.91 -25.03 -8.69
CA GLU A 11 31.17 -24.12 -9.81
C GLU A 11 30.98 -24.79 -11.18
N LEU A 12 31.47 -26.03 -11.32
CA LEU A 12 31.33 -26.78 -12.56
C LEU A 12 29.87 -27.17 -12.81
N ALA A 13 29.20 -27.74 -11.80
CA ALA A 13 27.81 -28.16 -11.89
C ALA A 13 26.88 -26.99 -12.25
N THR A 14 27.08 -25.81 -11.65
CA THR A 14 26.28 -24.62 -11.98
C THR A 14 26.51 -24.12 -13.40
N LYS A 15 27.74 -24.17 -13.92
CA LYS A 15 28.03 -23.84 -15.34
C LYS A 15 27.35 -24.81 -16.30
N GLN A 16 27.27 -26.08 -15.92
CA GLN A 16 26.66 -27.15 -16.72
C GLN A 16 25.13 -27.24 -16.54
N LYS A 17 24.54 -26.40 -15.67
CA LYS A 17 23.12 -26.43 -15.30
C LYS A 17 22.69 -27.78 -14.70
N GLU A 18 23.60 -28.44 -14.00
CA GLU A 18 23.36 -29.69 -13.29
C GLU A 18 22.79 -29.45 -11.88
N SER A 19 22.27 -30.51 -11.27
CA SER A 19 21.74 -30.45 -9.91
C SER A 19 22.86 -30.24 -8.88
N THR A 20 22.74 -29.20 -8.06
CA THR A 20 23.73 -28.85 -7.02
C THR A 20 23.37 -29.35 -5.63
N SER A 21 22.16 -29.93 -5.44
CA SER A 21 21.62 -30.24 -4.11
C SER A 21 22.48 -31.23 -3.32
N GLY A 22 23.04 -32.25 -3.98
CA GLY A 22 23.96 -33.21 -3.36
C GLY A 22 25.27 -32.56 -2.91
N ILE A 23 25.81 -31.65 -3.71
CA ILE A 23 27.05 -30.91 -3.43
C ILE A 23 26.83 -29.97 -2.23
N VAL A 24 25.71 -29.26 -2.22
CA VAL A 24 25.30 -28.36 -1.13
C VAL A 24 25.21 -29.10 0.22
N ARG A 25 24.64 -30.31 0.24
CA ARG A 25 24.58 -31.13 1.47
C ARG A 25 25.98 -31.54 1.94
N ARG A 26 26.84 -32.02 1.03
CA ARG A 26 28.23 -32.40 1.34
C ARG A 26 29.06 -31.22 1.84
N LEU A 27 28.84 -30.02 1.32
CA LEU A 27 29.47 -28.78 1.81
C LEU A 27 29.05 -28.44 3.25
N ALA A 28 27.81 -28.79 3.64
CA ALA A 28 27.26 -28.52 4.96
C ALA A 28 27.56 -29.62 6.01
N GLU A 29 27.87 -30.85 5.59
CA GLU A 29 28.14 -32.00 6.47
C GLU A 29 29.16 -31.72 7.59
N PRO A 30 30.27 -30.98 7.38
CA PRO A 30 31.22 -30.66 8.46
C PRO A 30 30.67 -29.66 9.50
N GLY A 31 29.48 -29.11 9.30
CA GLY A 31 28.81 -28.21 10.23
C GLY A 31 29.59 -26.92 10.49
N ALA A 32 29.71 -26.52 11.75
CA ALA A 32 30.37 -25.29 12.18
C ALA A 32 31.82 -25.14 11.65
N ALA A 33 32.54 -26.26 11.48
CA ALA A 33 33.92 -26.24 10.99
C ALA A 33 34.04 -25.78 9.53
N ALA A 34 33.01 -25.99 8.70
CA ALA A 34 32.99 -25.55 7.31
C ALA A 34 32.67 -24.05 7.17
N ALA A 35 31.94 -23.45 8.13
CA ALA A 35 31.36 -22.13 7.98
C ALA A 35 32.36 -21.01 7.61
N PRO A 36 33.52 -20.84 8.28
CA PRO A 36 34.46 -19.78 7.92
C PRO A 36 34.99 -19.90 6.50
N GLY A 37 35.28 -21.12 6.04
CA GLY A 37 35.80 -21.37 4.69
C GLY A 37 34.75 -21.13 3.61
N LEU A 38 33.50 -21.55 3.83
CA LEU A 38 32.39 -21.26 2.92
C LEU A 38 32.11 -19.76 2.83
N VAL A 39 32.13 -19.04 3.96
CA VAL A 39 31.97 -17.58 3.98
C VAL A 39 33.09 -16.89 3.21
N ALA A 40 34.34 -17.31 3.39
CA ALA A 40 35.48 -16.75 2.66
C ALA A 40 35.38 -16.98 1.14
N ALA A 41 34.78 -18.09 0.72
CA ALA A 41 34.66 -18.46 -0.69
C ALA A 41 33.58 -17.67 -1.46
N LEU A 42 32.65 -16.98 -0.78
CA LEU A 42 31.53 -16.29 -1.45
C LEU A 42 31.99 -15.29 -2.52
N GLY A 43 33.08 -14.56 -2.27
CA GLY A 43 33.65 -13.59 -3.21
C GLY A 43 34.55 -14.18 -4.30
N THR A 44 34.73 -15.50 -4.32
CA THR A 44 35.62 -16.21 -5.26
C THR A 44 34.86 -17.02 -6.31
N VAL A 45 33.55 -17.18 -6.13
CA VAL A 45 32.68 -17.97 -6.99
C VAL A 45 31.78 -17.09 -7.84
N SER A 46 31.25 -17.66 -8.92
CA SER A 46 30.23 -17.08 -9.77
C SER A 46 28.89 -16.89 -9.03
N ARG A 47 28.07 -15.96 -9.52
CA ARG A 47 26.74 -15.68 -8.93
C ARG A 47 25.82 -16.93 -8.85
N PRO A 48 25.81 -17.85 -9.84
CA PRO A 48 25.07 -19.10 -9.69
C PRO A 48 25.58 -19.99 -8.54
N ALA A 49 26.91 -20.16 -8.42
CA ALA A 49 27.50 -20.99 -7.37
C ALA A 49 27.38 -20.35 -5.98
N LEU A 50 27.36 -19.02 -5.89
CA LEU A 50 27.08 -18.28 -4.65
C LEU A 50 25.79 -18.78 -3.97
N TRP A 51 24.72 -19.02 -4.74
CA TRP A 51 23.46 -19.50 -4.19
C TRP A 51 23.58 -20.89 -3.56
N GLY A 52 24.38 -21.78 -4.16
CA GLY A 52 24.69 -23.07 -3.56
C GLY A 52 25.50 -22.94 -2.26
N LEU A 53 26.48 -22.03 -2.20
CA LEU A 53 27.21 -21.74 -0.95
C LEU A 53 26.30 -21.16 0.13
N ARG A 54 25.41 -20.23 -0.24
CA ARG A 54 24.39 -19.69 0.67
C ARG A 54 23.52 -20.81 1.23
N ASP A 55 23.06 -21.72 0.38
CA ASP A 55 22.18 -22.81 0.80
C ASP A 55 22.92 -23.81 1.72
N ALA A 56 24.22 -24.05 1.48
CA ALA A 56 25.06 -24.86 2.37
C ALA A 56 25.24 -24.18 3.74
N LEU A 57 25.51 -22.86 3.75
CA LEU A 57 25.59 -22.07 4.99
C LEU A 57 24.27 -22.08 5.74
N ARG A 58 23.13 -21.98 5.04
CA ARG A 58 21.80 -22.11 5.64
C ARG A 58 21.59 -23.48 6.29
N LEU A 59 22.02 -24.57 5.65
CA LEU A 59 21.95 -25.91 6.25
C LEU A 59 22.75 -25.99 7.56
N ILE A 60 23.93 -25.37 7.61
CA ILE A 60 24.77 -25.30 8.83
C ILE A 60 24.05 -24.51 9.96
N GLY A 61 23.34 -23.44 9.63
CA GLY A 61 22.49 -22.71 10.59
C GLY A 61 23.29 -21.74 11.49
N PRO A 62 23.04 -21.69 12.82
CA PRO A 62 23.53 -20.61 13.70
C PRO A 62 25.05 -20.36 13.64
N ALA A 63 25.87 -21.41 13.60
CA ALA A 63 27.32 -21.25 13.53
C ALA A 63 27.78 -20.57 12.22
N ALA A 64 27.06 -20.79 11.12
CA ALA A 64 27.32 -20.12 9.86
C ALA A 64 26.81 -18.67 9.84
N PHE A 65 25.71 -18.39 10.54
CA PHE A 65 25.24 -17.01 10.76
C PHE A 65 26.29 -16.20 11.53
N ASP A 66 26.79 -16.72 12.66
CA ASP A 66 27.81 -16.07 13.47
C ASP A 66 29.10 -15.84 12.68
N ALA A 67 29.52 -16.84 11.88
CA ALA A 67 30.68 -16.71 10.99
C ALA A 67 30.49 -15.59 9.95
N ALA A 68 29.30 -15.48 9.35
CA ALA A 68 28.99 -14.43 8.38
C ALA A 68 28.98 -13.02 9.01
N VAL A 69 28.40 -12.87 10.21
CA VAL A 69 28.41 -11.61 10.97
C VAL A 69 29.85 -11.22 11.34
N ALA A 70 30.62 -12.18 11.88
CA ALA A 70 32.01 -11.96 12.28
C ALA A 70 32.91 -11.62 11.08
N ALA A 71 32.67 -12.24 9.92
CA ALA A 71 33.39 -11.94 8.69
C ALA A 71 33.17 -10.48 8.30
N ARG A 72 31.91 -10.00 8.27
CA ARG A 72 31.62 -8.60 7.94
C ARG A 72 32.27 -7.60 8.90
N ALA A 73 32.32 -7.92 10.19
CA ALA A 73 32.90 -7.06 11.22
C ALA A 73 34.42 -6.87 11.06
N ARG A 74 35.12 -7.78 10.37
CA ARG A 74 36.57 -7.69 10.12
C ARG A 74 36.82 -6.96 8.80
N ALA A 75 37.33 -5.74 8.85
CA ALA A 75 37.50 -4.84 7.70
C ALA A 75 38.55 -5.26 6.63
N ALA A 76 39.13 -6.46 6.70
CA ALA A 76 40.19 -6.87 5.78
C ALA A 76 39.94 -8.29 5.22
N LYS A 77 39.70 -8.36 3.90
CA LYS A 77 39.47 -9.57 3.08
C LYS A 77 38.22 -10.37 3.43
N VAL A 78 37.06 -9.74 3.23
CA VAL A 78 35.76 -10.40 3.20
C VAL A 78 35.20 -10.36 1.77
N PRO A 79 34.24 -11.24 1.41
CA PRO A 79 33.39 -11.04 0.24
C PRO A 79 32.81 -9.61 0.23
N GLU A 80 32.51 -9.09 -0.95
CA GLU A 80 31.81 -7.82 -1.06
C GLU A 80 30.52 -7.86 -0.24
N TRP A 81 30.08 -6.69 0.24
CA TRP A 81 28.94 -6.62 1.16
C TRP A 81 27.66 -7.20 0.54
N TRP A 82 27.56 -7.18 -0.79
CA TRP A 82 26.44 -7.74 -1.53
C TRP A 82 26.21 -9.23 -1.20
N GLU A 83 27.25 -10.05 -1.31
CA GLU A 83 27.20 -11.49 -1.08
C GLU A 83 26.85 -11.80 0.38
N LEU A 84 27.54 -11.15 1.31
CA LEU A 84 27.30 -11.34 2.75
C LEU A 84 25.89 -10.90 3.15
N GLY A 85 25.36 -9.82 2.58
CA GLY A 85 23.99 -9.38 2.83
C GLY A 85 22.96 -10.43 2.39
N HIS A 86 23.17 -11.06 1.24
CA HIS A 86 22.32 -12.15 0.74
C HIS A 86 22.37 -13.41 1.61
N VAL A 87 23.53 -13.72 2.18
CA VAL A 87 23.69 -14.83 3.11
C VAL A 87 23.01 -14.53 4.43
N LEU A 88 23.27 -13.36 5.02
CA LEU A 88 22.75 -12.98 6.33
C LEU A 88 21.22 -13.00 6.37
N ARG A 89 20.52 -12.56 5.32
CA ARG A 89 19.05 -12.56 5.28
C ARG A 89 18.41 -13.91 4.90
N GLY A 90 19.22 -14.94 4.64
CA GLY A 90 18.79 -16.22 4.10
C GLY A 90 18.68 -17.36 5.11
N PHE A 91 19.01 -17.13 6.39
CA PHE A 91 18.93 -18.14 7.44
C PHE A 91 17.49 -18.34 7.93
N ASP A 92 17.20 -19.57 8.39
CA ASP A 92 15.90 -20.01 8.92
C ASP A 92 15.70 -19.73 10.42
N GLU A 93 14.59 -20.19 10.99
CA GLU A 93 14.16 -19.88 12.36
C GLU A 93 15.17 -20.27 13.45
N ARG A 94 16.07 -21.22 13.17
CA ARG A 94 17.16 -21.58 14.10
C ARG A 94 18.07 -20.40 14.42
N CYS A 95 18.12 -19.40 13.53
CA CYS A 95 18.96 -18.22 13.68
C CYS A 95 18.21 -17.00 14.27
N ILE A 96 16.96 -17.15 14.71
CA ILE A 96 16.21 -16.07 15.39
C ILE A 96 17.03 -15.42 16.52
N PRO A 97 17.65 -16.17 17.46
CA PRO A 97 18.48 -15.56 18.50
C PRO A 97 19.64 -14.72 17.94
N GLY A 98 20.27 -15.20 16.85
CA GLY A 98 21.34 -14.49 16.15
C GLY A 98 20.86 -13.20 15.49
N TYR A 99 19.71 -13.25 14.81
CA TYR A 99 19.07 -12.07 14.24
C TYR A 99 18.71 -11.04 15.31
N THR A 100 18.11 -11.46 16.43
CA THR A 100 17.78 -10.57 17.56
C THR A 100 19.02 -9.89 18.13
N ALA A 101 20.12 -10.64 18.32
CA ALA A 101 21.39 -10.06 18.77
C ALA A 101 21.95 -9.05 17.74
N ALA A 102 21.86 -9.38 16.45
CA ALA A 102 22.37 -8.55 15.35
C ALA A 102 21.62 -7.22 15.20
N LEU A 103 20.38 -7.09 15.71
CA LEU A 103 19.68 -5.80 15.79
C LEU A 103 20.42 -4.78 16.66
N SER A 104 21.23 -5.22 17.63
CA SER A 104 22.04 -4.32 18.47
C SER A 104 23.46 -4.10 17.93
N HIS A 105 23.78 -4.58 16.73
CA HIS A 105 25.13 -4.50 16.18
C HIS A 105 25.53 -3.04 15.83
N PRO A 106 26.79 -2.62 16.07
CA PRO A 106 27.24 -1.25 15.79
C PRO A 106 27.13 -0.86 14.31
N MET A 107 27.39 -1.80 13.41
CA MET A 107 27.26 -1.58 11.96
C MET A 107 25.79 -1.60 11.52
N LYS A 108 25.33 -0.49 10.91
CA LYS A 108 23.97 -0.33 10.38
C LYS A 108 23.61 -1.38 9.33
N GLU A 109 24.61 -1.80 8.56
CA GLU A 109 24.51 -2.81 7.52
C GLU A 109 24.02 -4.15 8.10
N ILE A 110 24.58 -4.57 9.24
CA ILE A 110 24.20 -5.82 9.92
C ILE A 110 22.80 -5.70 10.53
N ARG A 111 22.47 -4.56 11.18
CA ARG A 111 21.13 -4.32 11.71
C ARG A 111 20.05 -4.43 10.63
N ARG A 112 20.31 -3.84 9.44
CA ARG A 112 19.40 -3.90 8.30
C ARG A 112 19.20 -5.33 7.77
N GLN A 113 20.26 -6.13 7.67
CA GLN A 113 20.12 -7.53 7.26
C GLN A 113 19.42 -8.37 8.33
N ALA A 114 19.57 -8.03 9.61
CA ALA A 114 18.82 -8.68 10.68
C ALA A 114 17.32 -8.41 10.55
N LEU A 115 16.91 -7.16 10.34
CA LEU A 115 15.50 -6.82 10.06
C LEU A 115 14.99 -7.57 8.82
N TRP A 116 15.77 -7.62 7.73
CA TRP A 116 15.37 -8.32 6.52
C TRP A 116 15.27 -9.85 6.73
N GLY A 117 16.20 -10.44 7.46
CA GLY A 117 16.13 -11.86 7.83
C GLY A 117 14.87 -12.16 8.63
N LEU A 118 14.57 -11.38 9.67
CA LEU A 118 13.34 -11.50 10.45
C LEU A 118 12.08 -11.30 9.58
N GLN A 119 12.11 -10.36 8.62
CA GLN A 119 11.02 -10.18 7.66
C GLN A 119 10.78 -11.45 6.84
N ASN A 120 11.85 -12.11 6.36
CA ASN A 120 11.74 -13.33 5.57
C ASN A 120 11.20 -14.53 6.38
N LEU A 121 11.41 -14.52 7.71
CA LEU A 121 10.85 -15.52 8.62
C LEU A 121 9.36 -15.31 8.94
N GLY A 122 8.85 -14.10 8.73
CA GLY A 122 7.43 -13.77 8.93
C GLY A 122 6.96 -14.07 10.35
N GLU A 123 5.84 -14.79 10.47
CA GLU A 123 5.18 -15.14 11.75
C GLU A 123 6.13 -15.84 12.74
N ALA A 124 7.09 -16.63 12.27
CA ALA A 124 8.06 -17.31 13.14
C ALA A 124 8.92 -16.33 13.96
N ALA A 125 9.07 -15.08 13.50
CA ALA A 125 9.81 -14.03 14.19
C ALA A 125 8.98 -13.22 15.21
N ALA A 126 7.73 -13.60 15.52
CA ALA A 126 6.84 -12.85 16.42
C ALA A 126 7.44 -12.55 17.81
N GLY A 127 8.28 -13.44 18.33
CA GLY A 127 8.96 -13.22 19.62
C GLY A 127 9.99 -12.09 19.63
N THR A 128 10.42 -11.60 18.46
CA THR A 128 11.47 -10.56 18.31
C THR A 128 10.91 -9.13 18.22
N VAL A 129 9.58 -9.00 18.30
CA VAL A 129 8.89 -7.72 18.19
C VAL A 129 9.42 -6.64 19.15
N PRO A 130 9.73 -6.91 20.44
CA PRO A 130 10.27 -5.91 21.35
C PRO A 130 11.56 -5.26 20.85
N GLU A 131 12.40 -6.02 20.15
CA GLU A 131 13.67 -5.57 19.58
C GLU A 131 13.50 -4.92 18.20
N VAL A 132 12.44 -5.25 17.45
CA VAL A 132 12.15 -4.66 16.13
C VAL A 132 11.45 -3.31 16.23
N ILE A 133 10.46 -3.15 17.12
CA ILE A 133 9.64 -1.92 17.19
C ILE A 133 10.42 -0.62 17.47
N PRO A 134 11.60 -0.58 18.13
CA PRO A 134 12.40 0.63 18.23
C PRO A 134 12.81 1.22 16.88
N PHE A 135 12.98 0.38 15.85
CA PHE A 135 13.40 0.81 14.51
C PHE A 135 12.29 1.49 13.72
N LEU A 136 11.03 1.43 14.17
CA LEU A 136 9.92 2.19 13.55
C LEU A 136 10.12 3.70 13.64
N ASN A 137 10.99 4.16 14.55
CA ASN A 137 11.36 5.57 14.70
C ASN A 137 12.89 5.79 14.57
N ASP A 138 13.57 4.93 13.80
CA ASP A 138 14.98 5.13 13.47
C ASP A 138 15.19 6.45 12.70
N ALA A 139 16.35 7.09 12.82
CA ALA A 139 16.63 8.32 12.08
C ALA A 139 16.76 8.06 10.56
N ASP A 140 17.26 6.89 10.18
CA ASP A 140 17.42 6.47 8.79
C ASP A 140 16.08 5.99 8.20
N SER A 141 15.61 6.66 7.14
CA SER A 141 14.32 6.36 6.51
C SER A 141 14.24 4.94 5.94
N HIS A 142 15.35 4.44 5.40
CA HIS A 142 15.40 3.08 4.88
C HIS A 142 15.27 2.05 6.00
N THR A 143 15.90 2.29 7.15
CA THR A 143 15.78 1.43 8.33
C THR A 143 14.36 1.43 8.90
N ARG A 144 13.71 2.61 8.97
CA ARG A 144 12.28 2.68 9.33
C ARG A 144 11.40 1.87 8.40
N TYR A 145 11.54 2.08 7.09
CA TYR A 145 10.80 1.35 6.07
C TYR A 145 11.00 -0.18 6.20
N GLN A 146 12.24 -0.63 6.41
CA GLN A 146 12.55 -2.03 6.59
C GLN A 146 11.92 -2.60 7.89
N ALA A 147 11.90 -1.83 8.98
CA ALA A 147 11.23 -2.23 10.22
C ALA A 147 9.72 -2.36 10.05
N GLU A 148 9.08 -1.42 9.34
CA GLU A 148 7.65 -1.50 9.00
C GLU A 148 7.33 -2.76 8.20
N LYS A 149 8.15 -3.09 7.18
CA LYS A 149 7.99 -4.33 6.41
C LYS A 149 8.16 -5.57 7.28
N THR A 150 9.10 -5.54 8.21
CA THR A 150 9.35 -6.64 9.15
C THR A 150 8.14 -6.88 10.05
N ILE A 151 7.59 -5.81 10.66
CA ILE A 151 6.38 -5.89 11.50
C ILE A 151 5.17 -6.39 10.69
N ARG A 152 4.99 -5.89 9.45
CA ARG A 152 3.91 -6.36 8.57
C ARG A 152 4.07 -7.83 8.15
N ALA A 153 5.30 -8.32 7.97
CA ALA A 153 5.57 -9.71 7.64
C ALA A 153 5.34 -10.65 8.84
N ILE A 154 5.64 -10.19 10.06
CA ILE A 154 5.30 -10.91 11.30
C ILE A 154 3.78 -10.99 11.47
N GLY A 155 3.05 -9.92 11.15
CA GLY A 155 1.59 -9.93 11.07
C GLY A 155 0.88 -10.04 12.43
N ALA A 156 -0.32 -10.63 12.42
CA ALA A 156 -1.24 -10.63 13.55
C ALA A 156 -0.72 -11.38 14.80
N GLU A 157 0.19 -12.34 14.62
CA GLU A 157 0.84 -13.08 15.72
C GLU A 157 1.59 -12.17 16.70
N ALA A 158 2.02 -10.99 16.26
CA ALA A 158 2.62 -9.98 17.14
C ALA A 158 1.61 -9.31 18.09
N ALA A 159 0.31 -9.33 17.78
CA ALA A 159 -0.68 -8.49 18.46
C ALA A 159 -0.77 -8.72 19.98
N PRO A 160 -0.75 -9.96 20.52
CA PRO A 160 -0.78 -10.18 21.96
C PRO A 160 0.42 -9.54 22.69
N LEU A 161 1.62 -9.71 22.15
CA LEU A 161 2.85 -9.15 22.73
C LEU A 161 2.88 -7.63 22.61
N LEU A 162 2.47 -7.08 21.47
CA LEU A 162 2.36 -5.63 21.26
C LEU A 162 1.35 -4.99 22.22
N ARG A 163 0.19 -5.62 22.46
CA ARG A 163 -0.79 -5.16 23.46
C ARG A 163 -0.20 -5.18 24.87
N ALA A 164 0.55 -6.22 25.23
CA ALA A 164 1.23 -6.28 26.52
C ALA A 164 2.27 -5.15 26.68
N ILE A 165 3.11 -4.92 25.67
CA ILE A 165 4.09 -3.81 25.67
C ILE A 165 3.36 -2.47 25.76
N ARG A 166 2.25 -2.31 25.05
CA ARG A 166 1.46 -1.08 25.02
C ARG A 166 0.85 -0.72 26.38
N ARG A 167 0.42 -1.71 27.16
CA ARG A 167 -0.15 -1.56 28.51
C ARG A 167 0.94 -1.36 29.56
N ASP A 168 1.89 -2.29 29.61
CA ASP A 168 2.75 -2.49 30.77
C ASP A 168 4.24 -2.32 30.46
N GLY A 169 4.61 -2.27 29.19
CA GLY A 169 6.00 -2.13 28.76
C GLY A 169 6.64 -0.79 29.11
N PRO A 170 7.96 -0.63 28.86
CA PRO A 170 8.67 0.63 29.05
C PRO A 170 8.04 1.79 28.25
N ALA A 171 8.02 2.99 28.80
CA ALA A 171 7.39 4.16 28.18
C ALA A 171 7.82 4.41 26.71
N PRO A 172 9.11 4.29 26.32
CA PRO A 172 9.51 4.45 24.93
C PRO A 172 8.94 3.40 23.98
N LEU A 173 8.70 2.17 24.46
CA LEU A 173 8.19 1.07 23.64
C LEU A 173 6.67 1.12 23.47
N ARG A 174 5.93 1.73 24.42
CA ARG A 174 4.46 1.84 24.34
C ARG A 174 3.97 2.53 23.07
N ARG A 175 4.62 3.63 22.66
CA ARG A 175 4.25 4.34 21.43
C ARG A 175 4.57 3.52 20.18
N HIS A 176 5.72 2.85 20.14
CA HIS A 176 6.09 2.02 19.00
C HIS A 176 5.21 0.79 18.89
N ALA A 177 4.78 0.24 20.02
CA ALA A 177 3.81 -0.85 20.06
C ALA A 177 2.46 -0.41 19.48
N LEU A 178 1.99 0.80 19.79
CA LEU A 178 0.76 1.34 19.18
C LEU A 178 0.89 1.48 17.65
N THR A 179 2.02 2.02 17.17
CA THR A 179 2.31 2.11 15.73
C THR A 179 2.34 0.73 15.08
N ALA A 180 3.00 -0.25 15.71
CA ALA A 180 3.06 -1.62 15.22
C ALA A 180 1.68 -2.29 15.18
N LEU A 181 0.82 -2.09 16.19
CA LEU A 181 -0.57 -2.58 16.19
C LEU A 181 -1.34 -1.99 15.00
N ALA A 182 -1.21 -0.69 14.76
CA ALA A 182 -1.83 -0.04 13.61
C ALA A 182 -1.34 -0.64 12.27
N LEU A 183 -0.04 -0.94 12.15
CA LEU A 183 0.54 -1.54 10.93
C LEU A 183 0.03 -2.96 10.63
N ILE A 184 -0.19 -3.79 11.66
CA ILE A 184 -0.57 -5.21 11.46
C ILE A 184 -2.07 -5.45 11.37
N GLY A 185 -2.91 -4.58 11.95
CA GLY A 185 -4.37 -4.79 11.96
C GLY A 185 -5.20 -3.57 12.34
N GLY A 186 -4.65 -2.36 12.20
CA GLY A 186 -5.38 -1.12 12.43
C GLY A 186 -6.00 -1.02 13.83
N ALA A 187 -7.20 -0.44 13.90
CA ALA A 187 -7.96 -0.35 15.15
C ALA A 187 -8.36 -1.73 15.72
N GLY A 188 -8.54 -2.75 14.87
CA GLY A 188 -8.90 -4.12 15.30
C GLY A 188 -7.78 -4.83 16.07
N ALA A 189 -6.52 -4.46 15.82
CA ALA A 189 -5.39 -4.94 16.60
C ALA A 189 -5.27 -4.23 17.97
N MET A 190 -5.93 -3.10 18.19
CA MET A 190 -5.83 -2.34 19.43
C MET A 190 -6.78 -2.88 20.50
N ASP A 191 -6.50 -2.56 21.76
CA ASP A 191 -7.48 -2.77 22.84
C ASP A 191 -8.50 -1.64 22.89
N GLU A 192 -9.60 -1.89 23.59
CA GLU A 192 -10.70 -0.94 23.76
C GLU A 192 -10.28 0.45 24.26
N ARG A 193 -9.28 0.53 25.14
CA ARG A 193 -8.77 1.80 25.63
C ARG A 193 -8.11 2.62 24.52
N ASP A 194 -7.27 1.98 23.72
CA ASP A 194 -6.54 2.63 22.63
C ASP A 194 -7.47 2.98 21.48
N ARG A 195 -8.43 2.10 21.16
CA ARG A 195 -9.49 2.38 20.19
C ARG A 195 -10.30 3.63 20.58
N ARG A 196 -10.72 3.76 21.85
CA ARG A 196 -11.41 4.96 22.33
C ARG A 196 -10.54 6.21 22.30
N ALA A 197 -9.24 6.08 22.56
CA ALA A 197 -8.30 7.20 22.43
C ALA A 197 -8.15 7.64 20.98
N LEU A 198 -8.08 6.69 20.05
CA LEU A 198 -8.02 6.91 18.62
C LEU A 198 -9.28 7.63 18.10
N GLU A 199 -10.47 7.12 18.46
CA GLU A 199 -11.76 7.74 18.12
C GLU A 199 -11.87 9.17 18.66
N ARG A 200 -11.36 9.41 19.88
CA ARG A 200 -11.29 10.76 20.43
C ARG A 200 -10.32 11.65 19.65
N LEU A 201 -9.16 11.14 19.26
CA LEU A 201 -8.20 11.89 18.45
C LEU A 201 -8.81 12.26 17.10
N ILE A 202 -9.42 11.31 16.40
CA ILE A 202 -10.12 11.54 15.13
C ILE A 202 -11.15 12.66 15.31
N ARG A 203 -12.05 12.55 16.29
CA ARG A 203 -13.07 13.58 16.54
C ARG A 203 -12.49 14.98 16.81
N VAL A 204 -11.36 15.07 17.51
CA VAL A 204 -10.69 16.35 17.77
C VAL A 204 -10.05 16.89 16.48
N LYS A 205 -9.41 16.02 15.71
CA LYS A 205 -8.69 16.39 14.49
C LYS A 205 -9.62 16.75 13.34
N THR A 206 -10.75 16.08 13.20
CA THR A 206 -11.78 16.43 12.19
C THR A 206 -12.34 17.83 12.40
N ALA A 207 -12.40 18.32 13.65
CA ALA A 207 -12.82 19.70 13.93
C ALA A 207 -11.77 20.76 13.57
N GLN A 208 -10.55 20.33 13.26
CA GLN A 208 -9.40 21.16 12.91
C GLN A 208 -8.85 20.78 11.52
N ASP A 209 -9.64 20.05 10.73
CA ASP A 209 -9.21 19.58 9.42
C ASP A 209 -9.07 20.78 8.50
N THR A 210 -7.92 20.89 7.85
CA THR A 210 -7.64 21.92 6.86
C THR A 210 -7.46 21.23 5.52
N PRO A 211 -8.32 21.52 4.53
CA PRO A 211 -8.19 20.92 3.22
C PRO A 211 -6.91 21.38 2.52
N ASP A 212 -6.22 20.42 1.91
CA ASP A 212 -5.14 20.59 0.93
C ASP A 212 -5.64 20.02 -0.41
N PRO A 213 -4.98 20.33 -1.54
CA PRO A 213 -5.32 19.74 -2.84
C PRO A 213 -5.42 18.22 -2.77
N LEU A 214 -6.49 17.70 -3.37
CA LEU A 214 -6.85 16.29 -3.35
C LEU A 214 -6.48 15.62 -4.69
N PRO A 215 -6.35 14.28 -4.72
CA PRO A 215 -6.09 13.55 -5.97
C PRO A 215 -7.18 13.76 -7.01
N ASP A 216 -6.77 13.83 -8.27
CA ASP A 216 -7.59 14.23 -9.41
C ASP A 216 -7.57 13.18 -10.54
N HIS A 217 -7.10 11.96 -10.31
CA HIS A 217 -7.10 10.92 -11.34
C HIS A 217 -8.48 10.26 -11.51
N TRP A 218 -9.10 9.86 -10.40
CA TRP A 218 -10.41 9.19 -10.37
C TRP A 218 -11.20 9.68 -9.17
N TRP A 219 -12.33 10.33 -9.39
CA TRP A 219 -13.24 10.71 -8.31
C TRP A 219 -14.69 10.75 -8.75
N LEU A 220 -15.58 10.56 -7.77
CA LEU A 220 -17.01 10.83 -7.92
C LEU A 220 -17.39 11.99 -7.02
N ALA A 221 -18.46 12.69 -7.35
CA ALA A 221 -19.03 13.73 -6.50
C ALA A 221 -20.53 13.53 -6.30
N VAL A 222 -21.01 13.73 -5.08
CA VAL A 222 -22.44 13.77 -4.72
C VAL A 222 -22.73 14.97 -3.83
N PRO A 223 -23.96 15.53 -3.83
CA PRO A 223 -24.28 16.65 -2.96
C PRO A 223 -24.12 16.28 -1.48
N GLY A 224 -23.50 17.18 -0.71
CA GLY A 224 -23.23 17.00 0.71
C GLY A 224 -24.50 16.86 1.56
N ALA A 225 -25.62 17.45 1.11
CA ALA A 225 -26.89 17.42 1.81
C ALA A 225 -27.67 16.09 1.69
N THR A 226 -27.33 15.24 0.71
CA THR A 226 -28.06 14.00 0.37
C THR A 226 -27.13 12.79 0.26
N TYR A 227 -25.87 12.94 0.67
CA TYR A 227 -24.82 11.96 0.47
C TYR A 227 -25.09 10.61 1.12
N GLU A 228 -25.93 10.54 2.16
CA GLU A 228 -26.15 9.31 2.92
C GLU A 228 -26.66 8.15 2.04
N GLY A 229 -27.38 8.46 0.96
CA GLY A 229 -27.84 7.48 -0.03
C GLY A 229 -26.68 6.74 -0.72
N LEU A 230 -25.49 7.33 -0.79
CA LEU A 230 -24.32 6.73 -1.44
C LEU A 230 -23.96 5.38 -0.82
N PHE A 231 -24.11 5.21 0.49
CA PHE A 231 -23.66 3.99 1.15
C PHE A 231 -24.49 2.78 0.74
N GLU A 232 -25.80 2.94 0.60
CA GLU A 232 -26.66 1.88 0.09
C GLU A 232 -26.41 1.66 -1.42
N ALA A 233 -26.35 2.75 -2.20
CA ALA A 233 -26.12 2.69 -3.64
C ALA A 233 -24.80 1.98 -4.01
N MET A 234 -23.76 2.15 -3.20
CA MET A 234 -22.45 1.52 -3.41
C MET A 234 -22.27 0.19 -2.67
N GLY A 235 -23.24 -0.24 -1.84
CA GLY A 235 -23.08 -1.43 -1.00
C GLY A 235 -21.95 -1.29 0.03
N LEU A 236 -21.84 -0.12 0.65
CA LEU A 236 -20.80 0.21 1.62
C LEU A 236 -21.28 0.00 3.05
N HIS A 237 -20.41 -0.61 3.85
CA HIS A 237 -20.67 -1.05 5.21
C HIS A 237 -19.60 -0.49 6.18
N ASP A 238 -19.79 -0.75 7.47
CA ASP A 238 -18.85 -0.43 8.57
C ASP A 238 -18.29 1.00 8.47
N ARG A 239 -19.18 2.00 8.47
CA ARG A 239 -18.80 3.40 8.30
C ARG A 239 -18.09 3.92 9.55
N ILE A 240 -16.83 4.37 9.39
CA ILE A 240 -16.08 5.01 10.47
C ILE A 240 -15.74 6.46 10.11
N PRO A 241 -15.89 7.42 11.04
CA PRO A 241 -15.49 8.80 10.79
C PRO A 241 -13.98 8.90 10.63
N CYS A 242 -13.51 9.80 9.77
CA CYS A 242 -12.09 10.02 9.52
C CYS A 242 -11.79 11.49 9.19
N THR A 243 -10.53 11.89 9.38
CA THR A 243 -9.99 13.15 8.83
C THR A 243 -9.72 12.99 7.33
N LEU A 244 -9.51 14.10 6.62
CA LEU A 244 -9.02 14.10 5.23
C LEU A 244 -7.70 13.32 5.14
N SER A 245 -6.74 13.62 6.00
CA SER A 245 -5.43 12.93 6.02
C SER A 245 -5.57 11.41 6.21
N MET A 246 -6.49 11.00 7.08
CA MET A 246 -6.79 9.59 7.33
C MET A 246 -7.40 8.91 6.12
N GLY A 247 -8.39 9.57 5.49
CA GLY A 247 -9.01 9.10 4.26
C GLY A 247 -8.02 8.91 3.12
N LEU A 248 -7.23 9.94 2.82
CA LEU A 248 -6.22 9.93 1.77
C LEU A 248 -5.17 8.86 2.01
N SER A 249 -4.67 8.72 3.25
CA SER A 249 -3.70 7.67 3.57
C SER A 249 -4.27 6.25 3.42
N ALA A 250 -5.59 6.08 3.56
CA ALA A 250 -6.23 4.79 3.42
C ALA A 250 -6.31 4.30 1.97
N MET A 251 -6.21 5.22 1.00
CA MET A 251 -6.22 4.91 -0.43
C MET A 251 -4.97 4.13 -0.87
N GLU A 252 -3.84 4.27 -0.16
CA GLU A 252 -2.60 3.53 -0.45
C GLU A 252 -2.73 2.00 -0.23
N ALA A 253 -3.67 1.58 0.61
CA ALA A 253 -3.91 0.18 0.98
C ALA A 253 -5.41 -0.12 1.06
N ASP A 254 -6.12 0.21 -0.01
CA ASP A 254 -7.58 0.17 -0.11
C ASP A 254 -8.16 -1.22 -0.44
N THR A 255 -7.32 -2.25 -0.57
CA THR A 255 -7.74 -3.57 -1.04
C THR A 255 -7.25 -4.68 -0.12
N THR A 256 -8.12 -5.66 0.16
CA THR A 256 -7.74 -6.87 0.89
C THR A 256 -8.46 -8.11 0.37
N GLU A 257 -7.82 -9.27 0.55
CA GLU A 257 -8.35 -10.59 0.20
C GLU A 257 -8.89 -11.26 1.47
N ILE A 258 -10.10 -11.80 1.36
CA ILE A 258 -10.83 -12.48 2.44
C ILE A 258 -11.14 -13.88 1.96
N THR A 259 -10.98 -14.87 2.82
CA THR A 259 -11.34 -16.25 2.53
C THR A 259 -12.44 -16.66 3.48
N ASP A 260 -13.60 -17.01 2.93
CA ASP A 260 -14.73 -17.52 3.69
C ASP A 260 -14.44 -18.92 4.26
N PRO A 261 -15.18 -19.39 5.27
CA PRO A 261 -14.92 -20.71 5.90
C PRO A 261 -14.96 -21.90 4.94
N ASP A 262 -15.63 -21.77 3.80
CA ASP A 262 -15.70 -22.77 2.73
C ASP A 262 -14.49 -22.74 1.78
N GLY A 263 -13.56 -21.79 1.97
CA GLY A 263 -12.38 -21.60 1.13
C GLY A 263 -12.59 -20.63 -0.04
N THR A 264 -13.79 -20.07 -0.21
CA THR A 264 -14.09 -19.10 -1.27
C THR A 264 -13.35 -17.79 -1.00
N ARG A 265 -12.61 -17.30 -1.99
CA ARG A 265 -11.85 -16.05 -1.89
C ARG A 265 -12.66 -14.87 -2.44
N HIS A 266 -12.63 -13.78 -1.72
CA HIS A 266 -13.29 -12.53 -2.06
C HIS A 266 -12.34 -11.35 -1.89
N THR A 267 -12.46 -10.38 -2.78
CA THR A 267 -11.79 -9.08 -2.61
C THR A 267 -12.74 -8.10 -1.94
N ALA A 268 -12.26 -7.40 -0.91
CA ALA A 268 -12.95 -6.27 -0.30
C ALA A 268 -12.16 -4.99 -0.56
N TYR A 269 -12.90 -3.91 -0.83
CA TYR A 269 -12.33 -2.59 -1.05
C TYR A 269 -12.74 -1.65 0.07
N ARG A 270 -11.87 -0.70 0.35
CA ARG A 270 -12.12 0.45 1.22
C ARG A 270 -12.37 1.66 0.34
N VAL A 271 -13.42 2.39 0.66
CA VAL A 271 -13.80 3.64 -0.01
C VAL A 271 -13.65 4.78 0.98
N PHE A 272 -13.06 5.87 0.52
CA PHE A 272 -12.98 7.11 1.25
C PHE A 272 -14.00 8.11 0.69
N VAL A 273 -14.84 8.65 1.56
CA VAL A 273 -15.74 9.77 1.26
C VAL A 273 -15.24 10.98 2.04
N THR A 274 -15.00 12.10 1.37
CA THR A 274 -14.47 13.32 2.02
C THR A 274 -15.48 13.90 3.03
N PRO A 275 -15.05 14.80 3.93
CA PRO A 275 -15.95 15.80 4.48
C PRO A 275 -16.69 16.56 3.37
N GLU A 276 -17.70 17.32 3.74
CA GLU A 276 -18.32 18.22 2.78
C GLU A 276 -17.34 19.36 2.44
N LEU A 277 -17.15 19.60 1.15
CA LEU A 277 -16.28 20.61 0.54
C LEU A 277 -17.17 21.42 -0.40
N ASP A 278 -17.39 22.70 -0.09
CA ASP A 278 -18.25 23.61 -0.88
C ASP A 278 -19.62 23.02 -1.28
N GLY A 279 -20.24 22.28 -0.34
CA GLY A 279 -21.55 21.66 -0.54
C GLY A 279 -21.52 20.28 -1.21
N TRP A 280 -20.34 19.73 -1.51
CA TRP A 280 -20.16 18.43 -2.17
C TRP A 280 -19.33 17.46 -1.33
N ARG A 281 -19.53 16.16 -1.55
CA ARG A 281 -18.62 15.13 -1.05
C ARG A 281 -18.00 14.39 -2.21
N LEU A 282 -16.68 14.29 -2.19
CA LEU A 282 -15.93 13.51 -3.15
C LEU A 282 -15.80 12.07 -2.62
N ILE A 283 -15.84 11.11 -3.53
CA ILE A 283 -15.73 9.69 -3.24
C ILE A 283 -14.53 9.13 -3.99
N TYR A 284 -13.56 8.64 -3.23
CA TYR A 284 -12.36 7.98 -3.71
C TYR A 284 -12.49 6.46 -3.53
N ALA A 285 -12.58 5.78 -4.67
CA ALA A 285 -12.68 4.33 -4.80
C ALA A 285 -11.75 3.83 -5.92
N ASP A 286 -10.48 4.23 -5.83
CA ASP A 286 -9.51 4.13 -6.91
C ASP A 286 -9.34 2.71 -7.45
N THR A 287 -9.05 1.71 -6.60
CA THR A 287 -8.84 0.35 -7.08
C THR A 287 -10.07 -0.29 -7.76
N PRO A 288 -11.29 -0.29 -7.18
CA PRO A 288 -12.44 -0.89 -7.85
C PRO A 288 -12.85 -0.14 -9.12
N LEU A 289 -12.65 1.18 -9.21
CA LEU A 289 -12.90 1.96 -10.42
C LEU A 289 -11.86 1.65 -11.51
N ARG A 290 -10.56 1.73 -11.22
CA ARG A 290 -9.49 1.40 -12.19
C ARG A 290 -9.59 -0.03 -12.72
N ARG A 291 -10.03 -0.98 -11.89
CA ARG A 291 -10.24 -2.37 -12.30
C ARG A 291 -11.54 -2.60 -13.05
N MET A 292 -12.34 -1.56 -13.30
CA MET A 292 -13.68 -1.66 -13.88
C MET A 292 -14.55 -2.68 -13.15
N THR A 293 -14.31 -2.88 -11.85
CA THR A 293 -15.15 -3.74 -11.01
C THR A 293 -16.52 -3.12 -10.82
N TRP A 294 -16.57 -1.79 -10.83
CA TRP A 294 -17.79 -1.02 -10.99
C TRP A 294 -17.81 -0.34 -12.36
N SER A 295 -18.90 -0.55 -13.11
CA SER A 295 -19.22 0.24 -14.30
C SER A 295 -19.47 1.70 -13.87
N PRO A 296 -18.70 2.68 -14.36
CA PRO A 296 -18.88 4.09 -13.98
C PRO A 296 -20.30 4.58 -14.26
N THR A 297 -20.86 4.23 -15.42
CA THR A 297 -22.22 4.62 -15.83
C THR A 297 -23.28 4.06 -14.89
N ASP A 298 -23.22 2.76 -14.56
CA ASP A 298 -24.20 2.17 -13.64
C ASP A 298 -24.06 2.71 -12.22
N LEU A 299 -22.83 3.04 -11.83
CA LEU A 299 -22.54 3.60 -10.51
C LEU A 299 -23.10 5.02 -10.36
N ILE A 300 -22.86 5.92 -11.33
CA ILE A 300 -23.40 7.28 -11.27
C ILE A 300 -24.93 7.30 -11.33
N ASN A 301 -25.55 6.37 -12.06
CA ASN A 301 -27.01 6.27 -12.11
C ASN A 301 -27.57 5.86 -10.74
N ARG A 302 -27.00 4.85 -10.10
CA ARG A 302 -27.44 4.45 -8.74
C ARG A 302 -27.17 5.54 -7.70
N LEU A 303 -26.00 6.19 -7.77
CA LEU A 303 -25.64 7.29 -6.87
C LEU A 303 -26.57 8.48 -7.04
N SER A 304 -26.86 8.90 -8.27
CA SER A 304 -27.77 10.03 -8.53
C SER A 304 -29.20 9.71 -8.15
N ALA A 305 -29.68 8.47 -8.34
CA ALA A 305 -31.00 8.06 -7.85
C ALA A 305 -31.11 8.15 -6.31
N ALA A 306 -30.02 7.87 -5.60
CA ALA A 306 -29.98 7.87 -4.14
C ALA A 306 -29.67 9.26 -3.53
N CYS A 307 -28.89 10.08 -4.23
CA CYS A 307 -28.38 11.38 -3.74
C CYS A 307 -28.98 12.58 -4.51
N GLY A 308 -29.88 12.37 -5.46
CA GLY A 308 -30.42 13.39 -6.37
C GLY A 308 -29.50 13.74 -7.54
N GLN A 309 -28.19 13.79 -7.32
CA GLN A 309 -27.19 14.03 -8.37
C GLN A 309 -25.91 13.24 -8.08
N ALA A 310 -25.24 12.81 -9.14
CA ALA A 310 -23.91 12.22 -9.04
C ALA A 310 -23.09 12.53 -10.29
N GLN A 311 -21.79 12.65 -10.09
CA GLN A 311 -20.82 12.94 -11.14
C GLN A 311 -19.66 11.95 -11.05
N PHE A 312 -19.05 11.67 -12.20
CA PHE A 312 -17.86 10.86 -12.34
C PHE A 312 -16.84 11.62 -13.17
N PHE A 313 -15.58 11.57 -12.75
CA PHE A 313 -14.47 12.20 -13.43
C PHE A 313 -13.27 11.25 -13.46
N TYR A 314 -12.59 11.23 -14.60
CA TYR A 314 -11.33 10.53 -14.80
C TYR A 314 -10.40 11.34 -15.70
N GLN A 315 -9.14 11.37 -15.32
CA GLN A 315 -8.03 11.80 -16.17
C GLN A 315 -6.79 10.95 -15.91
N ASP A 316 -6.00 10.69 -16.96
CA ASP A 316 -4.71 10.02 -16.82
C ASP A 316 -3.55 10.98 -16.51
N ASP A 317 -2.40 10.42 -16.14
CA ASP A 317 -1.21 11.18 -15.75
C ASP A 317 -0.62 12.08 -16.85
N HIS A 318 -1.00 11.84 -18.12
CA HIS A 318 -0.51 12.59 -19.28
C HIS A 318 -1.56 13.55 -19.84
N SER A 319 -2.75 13.58 -19.22
CA SER A 319 -3.94 14.26 -19.75
C SER A 319 -4.30 13.78 -21.17
N ASP A 320 -3.93 12.55 -21.51
CA ASP A 320 -4.18 11.90 -22.80
C ASP A 320 -5.54 11.20 -22.85
N SER A 321 -6.19 10.99 -21.71
CA SER A 321 -7.53 10.43 -21.63
C SER A 321 -8.33 11.17 -20.58
N MET A 322 -9.50 11.68 -20.99
CA MET A 322 -10.41 12.46 -20.16
C MET A 322 -11.80 11.87 -20.26
N VAL A 323 -12.47 11.72 -19.11
CA VAL A 323 -13.85 11.27 -19.05
C VAL A 323 -14.56 12.05 -17.95
N TRP A 324 -15.73 12.57 -18.25
CA TRP A 324 -16.63 13.10 -17.24
C TRP A 324 -18.07 12.76 -17.56
N ALA A 325 -18.89 12.53 -16.53
CA ALA A 325 -20.30 12.20 -16.70
C ALA A 325 -21.12 12.70 -15.53
N VAL A 326 -22.34 13.14 -15.81
CA VAL A 326 -23.31 13.58 -14.80
C VAL A 326 -24.64 12.87 -14.98
N ALA A 327 -25.20 12.44 -13.86
CA ALA A 327 -26.53 11.87 -13.77
C ALA A 327 -27.35 12.61 -12.69
N VAL A 328 -28.64 12.78 -12.96
CA VAL A 328 -29.60 13.44 -12.06
C VAL A 328 -30.80 12.52 -11.90
N ASP A 329 -31.20 12.27 -10.66
CA ASP A 329 -32.34 11.41 -10.31
C ASP A 329 -32.32 10.03 -10.99
N GLY A 330 -31.13 9.45 -11.16
CA GLY A 330 -30.94 8.13 -11.77
C GLY A 330 -30.85 8.12 -13.29
N VAL A 331 -30.91 9.29 -13.92
CA VAL A 331 -30.91 9.43 -15.38
C VAL A 331 -29.61 10.11 -15.83
N PRO A 332 -28.84 9.49 -16.76
CA PRO A 332 -27.71 10.15 -17.40
C PRO A 332 -28.17 11.46 -18.06
N ARG A 333 -27.47 12.56 -17.78
CA ARG A 333 -27.79 13.88 -18.36
C ARG A 333 -26.83 14.25 -19.46
N ARG A 334 -25.53 14.06 -19.22
CA ARG A 334 -24.45 14.44 -20.12
C ARG A 334 -23.21 13.61 -19.80
N ARG A 335 -22.46 13.20 -20.82
CA ARG A 335 -21.11 12.66 -20.67
C ARG A 335 -20.19 13.12 -21.79
N TYR A 336 -18.92 13.21 -21.46
CA TYR A 336 -17.80 13.20 -22.39
C TYR A 336 -16.91 12.00 -22.08
N TRP A 337 -16.50 11.28 -23.12
CA TRP A 337 -15.57 10.16 -22.99
C TRP A 337 -14.64 10.13 -24.19
N ARG A 338 -13.37 10.51 -23.97
CA ARG A 338 -12.37 10.53 -25.04
C ARG A 338 -12.19 9.14 -25.67
N TYR A 339 -12.19 9.09 -27.00
CA TYR A 339 -12.13 7.88 -27.83
C TYR A 339 -13.37 6.97 -27.78
N ALA A 340 -14.49 7.45 -27.24
CA ALA A 340 -15.77 6.75 -27.38
C ALA A 340 -16.46 7.15 -28.71
N ASP A 341 -17.42 6.34 -29.14
CA ASP A 341 -18.27 6.64 -30.30
C ASP A 341 -19.75 6.54 -29.87
N PRO A 342 -20.47 7.67 -29.71
CA PRO A 342 -19.97 9.05 -29.76
C PRO A 342 -19.17 9.44 -28.49
N GLU A 343 -18.28 10.44 -28.61
CA GLU A 343 -17.52 10.99 -27.46
C GLU A 343 -18.44 11.74 -26.49
N TRP A 344 -19.41 12.49 -27.03
CA TRP A 344 -20.44 13.18 -26.28
C TRP A 344 -21.78 12.45 -26.33
N GLU A 345 -22.44 12.35 -25.18
CA GLU A 345 -23.86 11.96 -25.14
C GLU A 345 -24.66 12.88 -24.22
N GLY A 346 -25.88 13.18 -24.63
CA GLY A 346 -26.78 14.10 -23.93
C GLY A 346 -26.64 15.55 -24.40
N GLU A 347 -27.65 16.36 -24.10
CA GLU A 347 -27.68 17.77 -24.51
C GLU A 347 -26.62 18.61 -23.76
N PRO A 348 -25.86 19.47 -24.45
CA PRO A 348 -24.95 20.43 -23.81
C PRO A 348 -25.63 21.23 -22.69
N MET A 349 -24.91 21.45 -21.59
CA MET A 349 -25.35 22.27 -20.48
C MET A 349 -25.02 23.75 -20.69
N ASP A 350 -25.68 24.63 -19.94
CA ASP A 350 -25.58 26.10 -20.09
C ASP A 350 -24.17 26.68 -19.90
N TRP A 351 -23.27 25.92 -19.28
CA TRP A 351 -21.87 26.32 -19.05
C TRP A 351 -20.91 25.80 -20.12
N GLU A 352 -21.38 24.93 -21.01
CA GLU A 352 -20.59 24.38 -22.11
C GLU A 352 -20.67 25.30 -23.34
N THR A 353 -19.57 25.37 -24.09
CA THR A 353 -19.45 26.11 -25.34
C THR A 353 -19.50 25.12 -26.50
N PRO A 354 -20.57 25.11 -27.32
CA PRO A 354 -20.61 24.31 -28.53
C PRO A 354 -19.45 24.68 -29.46
N PHE A 355 -18.82 23.71 -30.14
CA PHE A 355 -17.73 23.99 -31.08
C PHE A 355 -18.13 24.98 -32.19
N SER A 356 -19.37 24.90 -32.66
CA SER A 356 -19.92 25.86 -33.63
C SER A 356 -19.93 27.33 -33.17
N ALA A 357 -19.76 27.58 -31.88
CA ALA A 357 -19.68 28.90 -31.27
C ALA A 357 -18.25 29.30 -30.84
N ASP A 358 -17.28 28.39 -30.94
CA ASP A 358 -15.89 28.66 -30.62
C ASP A 358 -15.22 29.46 -31.78
N PRO A 359 -14.70 30.67 -31.52
CA PRO A 359 -14.03 31.46 -32.54
C PRO A 359 -12.75 30.83 -33.10
N ASP A 360 -12.15 29.87 -32.38
CA ASP A 360 -10.94 29.17 -32.79
C ASP A 360 -11.24 27.81 -33.47
N PHE A 361 -12.52 27.42 -33.60
CA PHE A 361 -12.93 26.20 -34.28
C PHE A 361 -12.72 26.30 -35.80
N ASP A 362 -11.83 25.46 -36.33
CA ASP A 362 -11.65 25.26 -37.77
C ASP A 362 -12.26 23.91 -38.19
N PRO A 363 -13.41 23.91 -38.91
CA PRO A 363 -14.06 22.69 -39.35
C PRO A 363 -13.22 21.86 -40.33
N GLU A 364 -12.16 22.41 -40.95
CA GLU A 364 -11.22 21.65 -41.78
C GLU A 364 -10.19 20.86 -40.95
N ASP A 365 -9.84 21.33 -39.76
CA ASP A 365 -8.92 20.65 -38.84
C ASP A 365 -9.66 19.70 -37.86
N GLU A 366 -10.95 19.94 -37.61
CA GLU A 366 -11.80 19.20 -36.66
C GLU A 366 -13.05 18.59 -37.34
N GLU A 367 -12.89 18.08 -38.57
CA GLU A 367 -13.97 17.50 -39.39
C GLU A 367 -14.80 16.43 -38.65
N GLU A 368 -14.20 15.69 -37.71
CA GLU A 368 -14.87 14.63 -36.92
C GLU A 368 -15.98 15.18 -36.00
N TYR A 369 -15.88 16.44 -35.58
CA TYR A 369 -16.83 17.08 -34.66
C TYR A 369 -17.76 18.10 -35.32
N ALA A 370 -17.47 18.49 -36.56
CA ALA A 370 -18.20 19.55 -37.27
C ALA A 370 -19.71 19.27 -37.45
N ASP A 371 -20.09 17.99 -37.52
CA ASP A 371 -21.48 17.56 -37.70
C ASP A 371 -22.15 17.05 -36.42
N ASP A 372 -21.45 16.98 -35.28
CA ASP A 372 -22.03 16.53 -34.00
C ASP A 372 -22.65 17.72 -33.23
N PRO A 373 -23.99 17.83 -33.14
CA PRO A 373 -24.66 18.92 -32.43
C PRO A 373 -24.44 18.88 -30.92
N HIS A 374 -23.89 17.79 -30.39
CA HIS A 374 -23.60 17.60 -28.98
C HIS A 374 -22.12 17.86 -28.64
N ALA A 375 -21.25 18.14 -29.62
CA ALA A 375 -19.84 18.38 -29.38
C ALA A 375 -19.59 19.79 -28.81
N THR A 376 -18.75 19.87 -27.77
CA THR A 376 -18.44 21.10 -27.04
C THR A 376 -16.95 21.18 -26.72
N THR A 377 -16.43 22.37 -26.47
CA THR A 377 -15.00 22.58 -26.16
C THR A 377 -14.57 21.96 -24.83
N GLU A 378 -15.53 21.69 -23.94
CA GLU A 378 -15.31 21.20 -22.57
C GLU A 378 -15.04 19.69 -22.53
N THR A 379 -13.81 19.33 -22.86
CA THR A 379 -13.27 17.97 -22.77
C THR A 379 -12.55 17.70 -21.45
N ASP A 380 -12.12 18.77 -20.76
CA ASP A 380 -11.32 18.69 -19.54
C ASP A 380 -12.16 18.34 -18.30
N ALA A 381 -11.75 17.29 -17.59
CA ALA A 381 -12.46 16.81 -16.40
C ALA A 381 -12.44 17.82 -15.24
N THR A 382 -11.37 18.61 -15.12
CA THR A 382 -11.20 19.61 -14.06
C THR A 382 -12.12 20.81 -14.29
N ALA A 383 -12.22 21.29 -15.52
CA ALA A 383 -13.14 22.34 -15.93
C ALA A 383 -14.61 21.90 -15.73
N ALA A 384 -14.95 20.68 -16.14
CA ALA A 384 -16.27 20.11 -15.89
C ALA A 384 -16.57 20.02 -14.38
N ALA A 385 -15.60 19.61 -13.56
CA ALA A 385 -15.76 19.56 -12.10
C ALA A 385 -15.92 20.95 -11.47
N CYS A 386 -15.20 21.96 -11.96
CA CYS A 386 -15.39 23.36 -11.53
C CYS A 386 -16.81 23.86 -11.79
N ALA A 387 -17.41 23.47 -12.91
CA ALA A 387 -18.77 23.87 -13.27
C ALA A 387 -19.86 23.07 -12.53
N LEU A 388 -19.62 21.79 -12.28
CA LEU A 388 -20.63 20.85 -11.78
C LEU A 388 -20.56 20.61 -10.26
N SER A 389 -19.38 20.68 -9.65
CA SER A 389 -19.18 20.43 -8.22
C SER A 389 -17.93 21.13 -7.65
N VAL A 390 -16.85 20.39 -7.51
CA VAL A 390 -15.59 20.80 -6.88
C VAL A 390 -14.43 20.18 -7.65
N ASP A 391 -13.50 21.03 -8.09
CA ASP A 391 -12.19 20.61 -8.55
C ASP A 391 -11.32 20.18 -7.35
N PRO A 392 -10.90 18.90 -7.27
CA PRO A 392 -10.08 18.41 -6.17
C PRO A 392 -8.73 19.12 -6.05
N THR A 393 -8.14 19.62 -7.15
CA THR A 393 -6.83 20.29 -7.13
C THR A 393 -6.90 21.72 -6.60
N ALA A 394 -8.06 22.37 -6.73
CA ALA A 394 -8.32 23.72 -6.20
C ALA A 394 -8.72 23.71 -4.72
N VAL A 395 -8.98 22.55 -4.13
CA VAL A 395 -9.32 22.40 -2.71
C VAL A 395 -8.18 22.93 -1.84
N GLY A 396 -8.50 23.84 -0.92
CA GLY A 396 -7.50 24.49 -0.07
C GLY A 396 -8.12 25.34 1.04
N THR A 397 -7.34 26.25 1.63
CA THR A 397 -7.79 27.06 2.77
C THR A 397 -9.01 27.95 2.50
N GLY A 398 -9.38 28.17 1.23
CA GLY A 398 -10.58 28.91 0.83
C GLY A 398 -11.84 28.07 0.71
N THR A 399 -11.72 26.74 0.69
CA THR A 399 -12.83 25.79 0.55
C THR A 399 -13.61 25.67 1.86
N ALA A 400 -14.93 25.81 1.81
CA ALA A 400 -15.78 25.61 2.98
C ALA A 400 -15.83 24.11 3.33
N LEU A 401 -15.21 23.74 4.44
CA LEU A 401 -15.20 22.37 4.96
C LEU A 401 -16.23 22.20 6.07
N HIS A 402 -17.14 21.23 5.93
CA HIS A 402 -18.10 20.87 6.97
C HIS A 402 -18.07 19.38 7.34
N GLY A 403 -18.14 19.11 8.65
CA GLY A 403 -18.25 17.76 9.17
C GLY A 403 -16.94 16.97 9.14
N HIS A 404 -17.01 15.72 8.70
CA HIS A 404 -15.90 14.78 8.67
C HIS A 404 -16.06 13.82 7.48
N GLY A 405 -14.98 13.15 7.10
CA GLY A 405 -14.98 12.12 6.07
C GLY A 405 -15.39 10.76 6.63
N TRP A 406 -15.61 9.81 5.73
CA TRP A 406 -15.96 8.43 6.05
C TRP A 406 -15.00 7.46 5.38
N LEU A 407 -14.55 6.47 6.14
CA LEU A 407 -14.07 5.22 5.56
C LEU A 407 -15.19 4.19 5.63
N ALA A 408 -15.44 3.51 4.53
CA ALA A 408 -16.41 2.43 4.45
C ALA A 408 -15.87 1.27 3.59
N ILE A 409 -16.49 0.10 3.66
CA ILE A 409 -15.99 -1.13 3.04
C ILE A 409 -17.05 -1.81 2.20
N THR A 410 -16.67 -2.44 1.09
CA THR A 410 -17.61 -3.09 0.15
C THR A 410 -18.13 -4.45 0.62
N ARG A 411 -17.62 -4.97 1.75
CA ARG A 411 -18.10 -6.23 2.35
C ARG A 411 -18.36 -6.04 3.85
N PRO A 412 -19.55 -6.42 4.36
CA PRO A 412 -19.95 -6.16 5.73
C PRO A 412 -19.09 -6.89 6.77
N ASP A 413 -18.59 -8.08 6.45
CA ASP A 413 -17.87 -8.94 7.40
C ASP A 413 -16.34 -8.76 7.36
N ALA A 414 -15.83 -7.89 6.49
CA ALA A 414 -14.39 -7.68 6.36
C ALA A 414 -13.79 -6.93 7.56
N GLY A 415 -14.52 -5.92 8.04
CA GLY A 415 -14.06 -4.95 9.01
C GLY A 415 -12.85 -4.13 8.55
N HIS A 416 -12.63 -2.97 9.17
CA HIS A 416 -11.46 -2.14 8.85
C HIS A 416 -10.11 -2.75 9.22
N GLY A 417 -10.07 -3.73 10.13
CA GLY A 417 -8.84 -4.38 10.59
C GLY A 417 -8.18 -5.29 9.55
N ALA A 418 -8.92 -5.74 8.53
CA ALA A 418 -8.38 -6.60 7.47
C ALA A 418 -7.42 -5.84 6.53
N PHE A 419 -7.59 -4.53 6.39
CA PHE A 419 -6.73 -3.71 5.56
C PHE A 419 -5.47 -3.33 6.32
N ARG A 420 -4.32 -3.59 5.69
CA ARG A 420 -3.01 -3.43 6.34
C ARG A 420 -2.50 -2.00 6.21
N GLY A 421 -2.27 -1.32 7.33
CA GLY A 421 -1.46 -0.11 7.34
C GLY A 421 -1.86 0.86 8.42
N ALA A 422 -0.86 1.61 8.90
CA ALA A 422 -1.11 2.70 9.83
C ALA A 422 -1.68 3.89 9.06
N LEU A 423 -2.91 4.27 9.39
CA LEU A 423 -3.54 5.45 8.83
C LEU A 423 -2.97 6.70 9.49
N ARG A 424 -2.75 7.76 8.69
CA ARG A 424 -2.31 9.08 9.18
C ARG A 424 -3.52 9.79 9.76
N ILE A 425 -3.40 10.58 10.84
CA ILE A 425 -4.54 11.23 11.50
C ILE A 425 -4.27 12.70 11.76
#